data_AF-A0A921N2T5-F1
#
_entry.id   AF-A0A921N2T5-F1
#
_cell.length_a   1.000
_cell.length_b   1.000
_cell.length_c   1.000
_cell.angle_alpha   90.00
_cell.angle_beta   90.00
_cell.angle_gamma   90.00
#
_symmetry.space_group_name_H-M   'P 1'
#
loop_
_entity.id
_entity.type
_entity.pdbx_description
1 polymer ?
#
loop_
_entity_poly.entity_id
_entity_poly.type
_entity_poly.pdbx_seq_one_letter_code
_entity_poly.pdbx_strand_id
1 'polypeptide(L)'
;MSINDIFKEMFSEKKRERELKFQQEIIRKSLQDQGHNINDFEKGLELLEIEDYENAILYLTRCADNDNSQAQYELGLLLKEGLGTDKDTVKAKEYLIKAYKNGFKRAGLLLRELRYEENENLKKDIDIEFENKISDLGFTIDIPKNWIKLDPKNKNCFDAVAIDSFDEDIIFNIKMQVFFIEIPDNMSYCIDLERIANNMGYIESVNFNNGNCNGKLICGEGIDGTYEYIFVSKGTRGIYDLRVIVDKYLEPIYEGIIDHIIYSFDIIDKI
;
A
#
# COMPACT_ATOMS: atom_id res chain seq x y z
N MET A 1 -23.67 4.29 4.23
CA MET A 1 -23.06 3.65 3.05
C MET A 1 -21.61 3.44 3.44
N SER A 2 -21.08 2.22 3.41
CA SER A 2 -19.66 1.99 3.76
C SER A 2 -18.79 2.67 2.71
N ILE A 3 -17.59 3.14 3.10
CA ILE A 3 -16.63 3.72 2.14
C ILE A 3 -16.38 2.74 0.98
N ASN A 4 -16.35 1.44 1.29
CA ASN A 4 -16.18 0.40 0.27
C ASN A 4 -17.36 0.32 -0.70
N ASP A 5 -18.59 0.62 -0.28
CA ASP A 5 -19.75 0.61 -1.17
C ASP A 5 -19.73 1.82 -2.12
N ILE A 6 -19.31 3.00 -1.63
CA ILE A 6 -19.11 4.19 -2.47
C ILE A 6 -18.16 3.88 -3.62
N PHE A 7 -17.08 3.15 -3.34
CA PHE A 7 -16.09 2.79 -4.35
C PHE A 7 -16.50 1.60 -5.22
N LYS A 8 -17.15 0.57 -4.66
CA LYS A 8 -17.67 -0.60 -5.43
C LYS A 8 -18.59 -0.16 -6.58
N GLU A 9 -19.39 0.89 -6.41
CA GLU A 9 -20.27 1.45 -7.45
C GLU A 9 -19.52 2.29 -8.50
N MET A 10 -18.36 2.84 -8.17
CA MET A 10 -17.57 3.69 -9.07
C MET A 10 -16.68 2.91 -10.04
N PHE A 11 -16.38 1.64 -9.74
CA PHE A 11 -15.43 0.86 -10.52
C PHE A 11 -16.01 0.28 -11.82
N SER A 12 -15.41 0.66 -12.96
CA SER A 12 -15.52 -0.03 -14.24
C SER A 12 -14.14 -0.14 -14.92
N GLU A 13 -14.02 -1.00 -15.94
CA GLU A 13 -12.78 -1.50 -16.58
C GLU A 13 -11.69 -0.45 -16.92
N LYS A 14 -12.03 0.83 -17.03
CA LYS A 14 -11.09 1.94 -17.36
C LYS A 14 -10.00 2.20 -16.32
N LYS A 15 -10.23 1.87 -15.04
CA LYS A 15 -9.22 2.02 -13.96
C LYS A 15 -8.05 1.05 -14.16
N ARG A 16 -8.36 -0.19 -14.56
CA ARG A 16 -7.38 -1.27 -14.78
C ARG A 16 -6.42 -0.97 -15.94
N GLU A 17 -6.91 -0.32 -16.99
CA GLU A 17 -6.10 0.00 -18.17
C GLU A 17 -5.06 1.11 -17.94
N ARG A 18 -5.36 2.10 -17.08
CA ARG A 18 -4.44 3.20 -16.78
C ARG A 18 -3.30 2.76 -15.88
N GLU A 19 -3.62 1.97 -14.85
CA GLU A 19 -2.65 1.37 -13.94
C GLU A 19 -1.65 0.48 -14.70
N LEU A 20 -2.16 -0.37 -15.60
CA LEU A 20 -1.34 -1.24 -16.44
C LEU A 20 -0.29 -0.48 -17.27
N LYS A 21 -0.68 0.67 -17.84
CA LYS A 21 0.24 1.51 -18.64
C LYS A 21 1.35 2.14 -17.79
N PHE A 22 1.04 2.56 -16.57
CA PHE A 22 2.04 3.14 -15.66
C PHE A 22 3.05 2.07 -15.20
N GLN A 23 2.57 0.87 -14.86
CA GLN A 23 3.45 -0.27 -14.51
C GLN A 23 4.39 -0.64 -15.66
N GLN A 24 3.88 -0.67 -16.89
CA GLN A 24 4.70 -0.92 -18.09
C GLN A 24 5.83 0.12 -18.24
N GLU A 25 5.58 1.37 -17.87
CA GLU A 25 6.58 2.44 -17.98
C GLU A 25 7.69 2.33 -16.92
N ILE A 26 7.34 1.95 -15.68
CA ILE A 26 8.32 1.71 -14.61
C ILE A 26 9.23 0.52 -14.97
N ILE A 27 8.63 -0.59 -15.42
CA ILE A 27 9.37 -1.78 -15.85
C ILE A 27 10.33 -1.41 -16.98
N ARG A 28 9.86 -0.64 -17.98
CA ARG A 28 10.70 -0.16 -19.09
C ARG A 28 11.89 0.68 -18.62
N LYS A 29 11.71 1.58 -17.64
CA LYS A 29 12.78 2.41 -17.10
C LYS A 29 13.77 1.59 -16.26
N SER A 30 13.26 0.67 -15.44
CA SER A 30 14.08 -0.28 -14.66
C SER A 30 14.96 -1.16 -15.56
N LEU A 31 14.44 -1.58 -16.72
CA LEU A 31 15.20 -2.33 -17.72
C LEU A 31 16.26 -1.47 -18.44
N GLN A 32 16.05 -0.16 -18.56
CA GLN A 32 17.01 0.75 -19.21
C GLN A 32 18.20 1.14 -18.32
N ASP A 33 18.03 1.13 -16.99
CA ASP A 33 19.06 1.61 -16.05
C ASP A 33 20.06 0.51 -15.59
N GLN A 34 19.82 -0.78 -15.87
CA GLN A 34 20.67 -1.90 -15.44
C GLN A 34 21.78 -2.29 -16.43
N GLY A 35 22.31 -1.30 -17.14
CA GLY A 35 23.45 -1.51 -18.04
C GLY A 35 24.76 -1.70 -17.28
N HIS A 36 25.00 -2.88 -16.68
CA HIS A 36 26.30 -3.57 -16.50
C HIS A 36 26.23 -4.81 -15.56
N ASN A 37 25.42 -5.82 -15.91
CA ASN A 37 25.67 -7.28 -15.64
C ASN A 37 24.71 -8.19 -16.46
N ILE A 38 24.56 -7.85 -17.75
CA ILE A 38 23.32 -7.96 -18.54
C ILE A 38 22.93 -9.39 -19.01
N ASN A 39 23.85 -10.36 -19.11
CA ASN A 39 23.55 -11.60 -19.85
C ASN A 39 22.69 -12.63 -19.09
N ASP A 40 22.95 -12.87 -17.81
CA ASP A 40 22.29 -13.97 -17.09
C ASP A 40 20.83 -13.62 -16.72
N PHE A 41 20.53 -12.36 -16.41
CA PHE A 41 19.16 -11.95 -16.04
C PHE A 41 18.22 -11.94 -17.25
N GLU A 42 18.64 -11.33 -18.37
CA GLU A 42 17.86 -11.33 -19.62
C GLU A 42 17.60 -12.75 -20.09
N LYS A 43 18.63 -13.61 -20.06
CA LYS A 43 18.49 -15.03 -20.38
C LYS A 43 17.53 -15.76 -19.44
N GLY A 44 17.56 -15.44 -18.14
CA GLY A 44 16.60 -15.97 -17.18
C GLY A 44 15.16 -15.60 -17.54
N LEU A 45 14.90 -14.36 -17.96
CA LEU A 45 13.58 -13.91 -18.40
C LEU A 45 13.14 -14.55 -19.73
N GLU A 46 14.03 -14.68 -20.71
CA GLU A 46 13.74 -15.38 -21.97
C GLU A 46 13.33 -16.83 -21.73
N LEU A 47 14.03 -17.53 -20.81
CA LEU A 47 13.70 -18.90 -20.43
C LEU A 47 12.34 -19.00 -19.74
N LEU A 48 11.94 -18.01 -18.95
CA LEU A 48 10.58 -17.92 -18.41
C LEU A 48 9.52 -17.79 -19.50
N GLU A 49 9.77 -16.98 -20.54
CA GLU A 49 8.81 -16.76 -21.63
C GLU A 49 8.53 -18.02 -22.45
N ILE A 50 9.51 -18.92 -22.57
CA ILE A 50 9.37 -20.21 -23.25
C ILE A 50 9.07 -21.38 -22.29
N GLU A 51 8.75 -21.07 -21.03
CA GLU A 51 8.40 -22.03 -19.97
C GLU A 51 9.51 -23.05 -19.63
N ASP A 52 10.78 -22.71 -19.89
CA ASP A 52 11.95 -23.50 -19.49
C ASP A 52 12.38 -23.12 -18.06
N TYR A 53 11.53 -23.48 -17.11
CA TYR A 53 11.65 -23.06 -15.71
C TYR A 53 12.89 -23.62 -15.01
N GLU A 54 13.30 -24.86 -15.29
CA GLU A 54 14.48 -25.47 -14.67
C GLU A 54 15.75 -24.68 -15.01
N ASN A 55 15.92 -24.33 -16.29
CA ASN A 55 17.05 -23.51 -16.70
C ASN A 55 16.89 -22.06 -16.21
N ALA A 56 15.69 -21.49 -16.23
CA ALA A 56 15.44 -20.14 -15.72
C ALA A 56 15.89 -20.00 -14.25
N ILE A 57 15.57 -20.98 -13.39
CA ILE A 57 15.99 -20.99 -11.98
C ILE A 57 17.51 -20.87 -11.84
N LEU A 58 18.28 -21.56 -12.68
CA LEU A 58 19.75 -21.51 -12.62
C LEU A 58 20.29 -20.10 -12.85
N TYR A 59 19.80 -19.41 -13.88
CA TYR A 59 20.25 -18.07 -14.24
C TYR A 59 19.72 -17.01 -13.26
N LEU A 60 18.46 -17.14 -12.85
CA LEU A 60 17.84 -16.23 -11.89
C LEU A 60 18.50 -16.34 -10.51
N THR A 61 18.89 -17.54 -10.06
CA THR A 61 19.61 -17.73 -8.77
C THR A 61 20.89 -16.92 -8.73
N ARG A 62 21.70 -16.97 -9.79
CA ARG A 62 22.93 -16.16 -9.89
C ARG A 62 22.67 -14.66 -9.80
N CYS A 63 21.58 -14.20 -10.39
CA CYS A 63 21.20 -12.80 -10.35
C CYS A 63 20.67 -12.41 -8.96
N ALA A 64 19.87 -13.28 -8.34
CA ALA A 64 19.32 -13.09 -7.01
C ALA A 64 20.40 -13.05 -5.92
N ASP A 65 21.45 -13.87 -6.06
CA ASP A 65 22.64 -13.87 -5.20
C ASP A 65 23.45 -12.57 -5.30
N ASN A 66 23.30 -11.83 -6.41
CA ASN A 66 23.88 -10.49 -6.62
C ASN A 66 22.87 -9.37 -6.29
N ASP A 67 21.92 -9.62 -5.39
CA ASP A 67 20.90 -8.67 -4.92
C ASP A 67 19.98 -8.08 -6.01
N ASN A 68 19.86 -8.75 -7.17
CA ASN A 68 18.87 -8.36 -8.16
C ASN A 68 17.46 -8.65 -7.61
N SER A 69 16.75 -7.58 -7.24
CA SER A 69 15.45 -7.66 -6.57
C SER A 69 14.34 -8.23 -7.46
N GLN A 70 14.42 -8.06 -8.78
CA GLN A 70 13.50 -8.68 -9.72
C GLN A 70 13.78 -10.18 -9.86
N ALA A 71 15.04 -10.60 -9.96
CA ALA A 71 15.38 -12.02 -9.98
C ALA A 71 14.98 -12.75 -8.67
N GLN A 72 15.17 -12.10 -7.52
CA GLN A 72 14.67 -12.59 -6.24
C GLN A 72 13.14 -12.77 -6.27
N TYR A 73 12.40 -11.83 -6.85
CA TYR A 73 10.96 -11.94 -7.01
C TYR A 73 10.56 -13.13 -7.91
N GLU A 74 11.18 -13.26 -9.08
CA GLU A 74 10.86 -14.35 -10.02
C GLU A 74 11.16 -15.74 -9.41
N LEU A 75 12.29 -15.89 -8.71
CA LEU A 75 12.58 -17.13 -7.98
C LEU A 75 11.54 -17.43 -6.90
N GLY A 76 11.13 -16.41 -6.15
CA GLY A 76 10.09 -16.52 -5.15
C GLY A 76 8.78 -17.05 -5.76
N LEU A 77 8.40 -16.55 -6.94
CA LEU A 77 7.22 -17.00 -7.67
C LEU A 77 7.35 -18.46 -8.14
N LEU A 78 8.48 -18.84 -8.75
CA LEU A 78 8.71 -20.21 -9.20
C LEU A 78 8.65 -21.22 -8.05
N LEU A 79 9.21 -20.88 -6.89
CA LEU A 79 9.18 -21.72 -5.69
C LEU A 79 7.77 -21.79 -5.07
N LYS A 80 7.00 -20.69 -5.09
CA LYS A 80 5.60 -20.65 -4.62
C LYS A 80 4.73 -21.60 -5.45
N GLU A 81 4.89 -21.58 -6.76
CA GLU A 81 4.06 -22.35 -7.70
C GLU A 81 4.60 -23.76 -7.96
N GLY A 82 5.88 -24.03 -7.66
CA GLY A 82 6.54 -25.31 -7.97
C GLY A 82 6.81 -25.47 -9.47
N LEU A 83 7.22 -24.40 -10.14
CA LEU A 83 7.52 -24.40 -11.58
C LEU A 83 9.01 -24.66 -11.80
N GLY A 84 9.34 -25.77 -12.46
CA GLY A 84 10.75 -26.19 -12.67
C GLY A 84 11.47 -26.65 -11.40
N THR A 85 10.76 -26.77 -10.28
CA THR A 85 11.26 -27.24 -8.99
C THR A 85 10.07 -27.72 -8.15
N ASP A 86 10.32 -28.49 -7.09
CA ASP A 86 9.30 -28.77 -6.09
C ASP A 86 8.82 -27.47 -5.43
N LYS A 87 7.53 -27.38 -5.12
CA LYS A 87 6.93 -26.27 -4.39
C LYS A 87 7.55 -26.14 -2.99
N ASP A 88 8.08 -24.95 -2.68
CA ASP A 88 8.75 -24.63 -1.41
C ASP A 88 8.35 -23.21 -0.98
N THR A 89 7.21 -23.11 -0.28
CA THR A 89 6.64 -21.82 0.14
C THR A 89 7.50 -21.10 1.18
N VAL A 90 8.28 -21.83 1.98
CA VAL A 90 9.19 -21.26 2.97
C VAL A 90 10.33 -20.50 2.26
N LYS A 91 11.01 -21.14 1.31
CA LYS A 91 12.03 -20.44 0.52
C LYS A 91 11.45 -19.36 -0.38
N ALA A 92 10.26 -19.57 -0.93
CA ALA A 92 9.56 -18.56 -1.71
C ALA A 92 9.42 -17.25 -0.91
N LYS A 93 8.95 -17.34 0.34
CA LYS A 93 8.86 -16.19 1.25
C LYS A 93 10.20 -15.53 1.47
N GLU A 94 11.27 -16.28 1.76
CA GLU A 94 12.60 -15.72 2.00
C GLU A 94 13.08 -14.86 0.81
N TYR A 95 12.93 -15.36 -0.42
CA TYR A 95 13.29 -14.62 -1.63
C TYR A 95 12.40 -13.40 -1.86
N LEU A 96 11.09 -13.51 -1.63
CA LEU A 96 10.16 -12.39 -1.77
C LEU A 96 10.41 -11.29 -0.72
N ILE A 97 10.77 -11.66 0.52
CA ILE A 97 11.17 -10.72 1.58
C ILE A 97 12.43 -9.96 1.15
N LYS A 98 13.43 -10.66 0.62
CA LYS A 98 14.65 -10.03 0.07
C LYS A 98 14.30 -9.07 -1.07
N ALA A 99 13.49 -9.51 -2.03
CA ALA A 99 13.04 -8.69 -3.15
C ALA A 99 12.36 -7.39 -2.66
N TYR A 100 11.46 -7.50 -1.67
CA TYR A 100 10.75 -6.35 -1.10
C TYR A 100 11.69 -5.38 -0.36
N LYS A 101 12.64 -5.91 0.43
CA LYS A 101 13.67 -5.16 1.15
C LYS A 101 14.63 -4.44 0.17
N ASN A 102 14.94 -5.09 -0.96
CA ASN A 102 15.76 -4.54 -2.05
C ASN A 102 14.97 -3.65 -3.05
N GLY A 103 13.73 -3.28 -2.73
CA GLY A 103 12.98 -2.25 -3.45
C GLY A 103 11.95 -2.76 -4.47
N PHE A 104 11.86 -4.07 -4.71
CA PHE A 104 10.85 -4.65 -5.61
C PHE A 104 9.50 -4.76 -4.89
N LYS A 105 8.77 -3.65 -4.82
CA LYS A 105 7.53 -3.52 -4.01
C LYS A 105 6.43 -4.50 -4.40
N ARG A 106 6.40 -4.94 -5.66
CA ARG A 106 5.45 -5.96 -6.13
C ARG A 106 5.58 -7.31 -5.39
N ALA A 107 6.74 -7.62 -4.82
CA ALA A 107 6.90 -8.79 -3.96
C ALA A 107 5.99 -8.77 -2.73
N GLY A 108 5.62 -7.57 -2.26
CA GLY A 108 4.67 -7.40 -1.14
C GLY A 108 3.30 -8.01 -1.43
N LEU A 109 2.85 -8.03 -2.69
CA LEU A 109 1.57 -8.62 -3.06
C LEU A 109 1.59 -10.14 -2.82
N LEU A 110 2.63 -10.82 -3.33
CA LEU A 110 2.78 -12.27 -3.17
C LEU A 110 3.00 -12.67 -1.70
N LEU A 111 3.72 -11.86 -0.92
CA LEU A 111 3.88 -12.10 0.52
C LEU A 111 2.55 -12.02 1.27
N ARG A 112 1.70 -11.05 0.91
CA ARG A 112 0.35 -10.91 1.50
C ARG A 112 -0.57 -12.05 1.08
N GLU A 113 -0.49 -12.48 -0.17
CA GLU A 113 -1.22 -13.66 -0.68
C GLU A 113 -0.80 -14.93 0.07
N LEU A 114 0.50 -15.22 0.16
CA LEU A 114 1.02 -16.37 0.91
C LEU A 114 0.59 -16.35 2.37
N ARG A 115 0.61 -15.17 3.00
CA ARG A 115 0.10 -15.00 4.35
C ARG A 115 -1.39 -15.32 4.43
N TYR A 116 -2.20 -14.85 3.48
CA TYR A 116 -3.63 -15.12 3.46
C TYR A 116 -3.92 -16.62 3.31
N GLU A 117 -3.22 -17.31 2.40
CA GLU A 117 -3.34 -18.77 2.17
C GLU A 117 -2.99 -19.59 3.43
N GLU A 118 -1.92 -19.20 4.15
CA GLU A 118 -1.53 -19.89 5.39
C GLU A 118 -2.48 -19.64 6.55
N ASN A 119 -3.20 -18.52 6.50
CA ASN A 119 -4.04 -18.02 7.57
C ASN A 119 -5.54 -18.10 7.23
N GLU A 120 -5.94 -19.03 6.35
CA GLU A 120 -7.33 -19.24 5.89
C GLU A 120 -8.40 -19.37 7.00
N ASN A 121 -8.00 -19.44 8.28
CA ASN A 121 -8.90 -19.47 9.45
C ASN A 121 -8.53 -18.48 10.56
N LEU A 122 -7.95 -17.32 10.27
CA LEU A 122 -7.77 -16.25 11.26
C LEU A 122 -9.07 -15.48 11.53
N LYS A 123 -10.13 -16.16 12.00
CA LYS A 123 -11.19 -15.47 12.73
C LYS A 123 -10.61 -14.91 14.03
N LYS A 124 -9.98 -13.75 13.95
CA LYS A 124 -9.65 -12.98 15.14
C LYS A 124 -10.93 -12.29 15.57
N ASP A 125 -11.39 -12.63 16.75
CA ASP A 125 -12.40 -11.82 17.44
C ASP A 125 -11.67 -10.55 17.89
N ILE A 126 -11.72 -9.51 17.07
CA ILE A 126 -11.03 -8.26 17.35
C ILE A 126 -11.99 -7.38 18.13
N ASP A 127 -11.82 -7.38 19.45
CA ASP A 127 -12.44 -6.36 20.29
C ASP A 127 -11.65 -5.06 20.12
N ILE A 128 -12.26 -4.11 19.42
CA ILE A 128 -11.63 -2.85 19.04
C ILE A 128 -12.32 -1.73 19.78
N GLU A 129 -11.78 -1.42 20.94
CA GLU A 129 -12.05 -0.15 21.60
C GLU A 129 -11.22 0.96 20.96
N PHE A 130 -11.86 2.11 20.76
CA PHE A 130 -11.21 3.31 20.24
C PHE A 130 -10.86 4.29 21.37
N GLU A 131 -9.82 5.07 21.15
CA GLU A 131 -9.49 6.25 21.94
C GLU A 131 -9.36 7.47 21.02
N ASN A 132 -9.90 8.61 21.45
CA ASN A 132 -9.75 9.86 20.73
C ASN A 132 -8.35 10.42 20.95
N LYS A 133 -7.65 10.72 19.86
CA LYS A 133 -6.36 11.41 19.87
C LYS A 133 -6.51 12.84 19.37
N ILE A 134 -5.92 13.76 20.13
CA ILE A 134 -5.81 15.17 19.77
C ILE A 134 -4.36 15.42 19.36
N SER A 135 -4.16 16.00 18.19
CA SER A 135 -2.85 16.29 17.63
C SER A 135 -2.47 17.76 17.83
N ASP A 136 -1.20 18.02 18.14
CA ASP A 136 -0.64 19.39 18.17
C ASP A 136 -0.73 20.09 16.80
N LEU A 137 -0.96 19.33 15.72
CA LEU A 137 -1.17 19.84 14.37
C LEU A 137 -2.58 20.39 14.15
N GLY A 138 -3.51 20.29 15.12
CA GLY A 138 -4.84 20.92 15.04
C GLY A 138 -5.95 20.01 14.48
N PHE A 139 -5.83 18.70 14.68
CA PHE A 139 -6.86 17.73 14.32
C PHE A 139 -7.14 16.75 15.46
N THR A 140 -8.28 16.08 15.42
CA THR A 140 -8.63 14.94 16.27
C THR A 140 -8.99 13.73 15.42
N ILE A 141 -8.77 12.53 15.96
CA ILE A 141 -9.10 11.28 15.28
C ILE A 141 -9.24 10.15 16.29
N ASP A 142 -10.16 9.22 16.06
CA ASP A 142 -10.28 8.02 16.89
C ASP A 142 -9.33 6.93 16.36
N ILE A 143 -8.57 6.32 17.28
CA ILE A 143 -7.59 5.28 16.97
C ILE A 143 -7.87 4.08 17.86
N PRO A 144 -7.80 2.84 17.35
CA PRO A 144 -7.86 1.65 18.20
C PRO A 144 -6.78 1.63 19.28
N LYS A 145 -7.18 1.29 20.51
CA LYS A 145 -6.28 1.28 21.69
C LYS A 145 -5.10 0.30 21.56
N ASN A 146 -5.29 -0.79 20.84
CA ASN A 146 -4.29 -1.87 20.73
C ASN A 146 -3.33 -1.69 19.54
N TRP A 147 -3.33 -0.52 18.88
CA TRP A 147 -2.43 -0.26 17.75
C TRP A 147 -1.00 -0.02 18.18
N ILE A 148 -0.06 -0.47 17.34
CA ILE A 148 1.37 -0.25 17.55
C ILE A 148 1.75 1.10 16.95
N LYS A 149 2.31 1.99 17.77
CA LYS A 149 2.90 3.23 17.25
C LYS A 149 4.32 2.93 16.76
N LEU A 150 4.62 3.23 15.50
CA LEU A 150 6.00 3.26 15.03
C LEU A 150 6.59 4.65 15.23
N ASP A 151 7.91 4.71 15.42
CA ASP A 151 8.62 5.97 15.41
C ASP A 151 8.46 6.62 14.02
N PRO A 152 7.87 7.83 13.94
CA PRO A 152 7.65 8.46 12.66
C PRO A 152 9.00 8.83 12.05
N LYS A 153 9.19 8.47 10.77
CA LYS A 153 10.40 8.89 10.03
C LYS A 153 10.48 10.41 9.89
N ASN A 154 9.32 11.08 9.97
CA ASN A 154 9.17 12.52 9.93
C ASN A 154 8.36 13.00 11.14
N LYS A 155 8.93 13.87 11.98
CA LYS A 155 8.27 14.41 13.18
C LYS A 155 6.99 15.18 12.88
N ASN A 156 6.78 15.61 11.64
CA ASN A 156 5.58 16.31 11.19
C ASN A 156 4.45 15.36 10.76
N CYS A 157 4.64 14.05 10.89
CA CYS A 157 3.67 13.03 10.52
C CYS A 157 3.24 12.27 11.77
N PHE A 158 1.94 12.06 11.92
CA PHE A 158 1.43 11.09 12.89
C PHE A 158 1.36 9.73 12.18
N ASP A 159 2.36 8.87 12.42
CA ASP A 159 2.38 7.50 11.93
C ASP A 159 1.85 6.56 13.03
N ALA A 160 0.79 5.80 12.74
CA ALA A 160 0.35 4.68 13.56
C ALA A 160 0.22 3.42 12.69
N VAL A 161 0.69 2.27 13.19
CA VAL A 161 0.81 1.06 12.38
C VAL A 161 0.17 -0.15 13.06
N ALA A 162 -0.66 -0.84 12.27
CA ALA A 162 -1.06 -2.23 12.38
C ALA A 162 -1.94 -2.69 13.55
N ILE A 163 -2.87 -3.57 13.17
CA ILE A 163 -3.62 -4.49 14.05
C ILE A 163 -2.89 -5.84 14.16
N ASP A 164 -1.79 -6.04 13.43
CA ASP A 164 -1.02 -7.28 13.45
C ASP A 164 0.32 -7.12 12.74
N SER A 165 1.39 -7.61 13.36
CA SER A 165 2.65 -7.92 12.69
C SER A 165 2.85 -9.43 12.76
N PHE A 166 2.87 -10.11 11.62
CA PHE A 166 3.23 -11.52 11.56
C PHE A 166 4.72 -11.65 11.23
N ASP A 167 5.45 -12.41 12.07
CA ASP A 167 6.81 -12.89 11.85
C ASP A 167 7.89 -11.86 11.48
N GLU A 168 8.15 -10.86 12.34
CA GLU A 168 9.27 -9.88 12.25
C GLU A 168 9.33 -9.03 10.95
N ASP A 169 8.56 -9.39 9.92
CA ASP A 169 8.44 -8.69 8.66
C ASP A 169 7.29 -7.69 8.72
N ILE A 170 7.58 -6.46 8.32
CA ILE A 170 6.66 -5.31 8.46
C ILE A 170 5.60 -5.35 7.35
N ILE A 171 4.67 -6.31 7.42
CA ILE A 171 3.49 -6.37 6.56
C ILE A 171 2.26 -6.06 7.44
N PHE A 172 1.82 -4.80 7.38
CA PHE A 172 0.70 -4.31 8.17
C PHE A 172 -0.65 -4.68 7.54
N ASN A 173 -1.65 -4.94 8.38
CA ASN A 173 -3.05 -5.12 7.96
C ASN A 173 -3.74 -3.77 7.68
N ILE A 174 -3.49 -2.80 8.55
CA ILE A 174 -3.90 -1.40 8.39
C ILE A 174 -2.72 -0.53 8.82
N LYS A 175 -2.44 0.52 8.07
CA LYS A 175 -1.49 1.58 8.43
C LYS A 175 -2.19 2.91 8.28
N MET A 176 -2.02 3.78 9.26
CA MET A 176 -2.58 5.11 9.24
C MET A 176 -1.47 6.16 9.32
N GLN A 177 -1.57 7.18 8.48
CA GLN A 177 -0.67 8.31 8.49
C GLN A 177 -1.47 9.60 8.34
N VAL A 178 -1.11 10.64 9.10
CA VAL A 178 -1.65 11.98 8.87
C VAL A 178 -0.51 12.93 8.54
N PHE A 179 -0.62 13.58 7.38
CA PHE A 179 0.26 14.64 6.93
C PHE A 179 -0.44 15.98 7.06
N PHE A 180 0.30 16.97 7.54
CA PHE A 180 -0.14 18.36 7.58
C PHE A 180 0.77 19.21 6.71
N ILE A 181 0.17 19.91 5.75
CA ILE A 181 0.84 20.87 4.89
C ILE A 181 0.38 22.25 5.32
N GLU A 182 1.24 22.93 6.07
CA GLU A 182 0.99 24.30 6.52
C GLU A 182 1.00 25.27 5.35
N ILE A 183 0.05 26.20 5.35
CA ILE A 183 -0.10 27.21 4.31
C ILE A 183 -0.16 28.58 4.97
N PRO A 184 0.48 29.61 4.39
CA PRO A 184 0.48 30.94 4.98
C PRO A 184 -0.94 31.43 5.30
N ASP A 185 -1.03 32.20 6.40
CA ASP A 185 -2.29 32.77 6.86
C ASP A 185 -3.05 33.47 5.73
N ASN A 186 -4.36 33.27 5.73
CA ASN A 186 -5.28 33.78 4.72
C ASN A 186 -5.03 33.29 3.29
N MET A 187 -4.08 32.40 3.01
CA MET A 187 -3.92 31.83 1.65
C MET A 187 -4.68 30.54 1.43
N SER A 188 -5.49 30.11 2.40
CA SER A 188 -6.28 28.89 2.28
C SER A 188 -7.16 28.92 1.02
N TYR A 189 -7.77 30.06 0.67
CA TYR A 189 -8.61 30.21 -0.54
C TYR A 189 -7.90 29.87 -1.86
N CYS A 190 -6.56 29.92 -1.92
CA CYS A 190 -5.78 29.55 -3.12
C CYS A 190 -5.75 28.04 -3.38
N ILE A 191 -6.20 27.24 -2.41
CA ILE A 191 -6.16 25.80 -2.44
C ILE A 191 -7.44 25.26 -3.07
N ASP A 192 -7.25 24.54 -4.16
CA ASP A 192 -8.28 23.72 -4.77
C ASP A 192 -8.01 22.23 -4.49
N LEU A 193 -8.89 21.62 -3.68
CA LEU A 193 -8.80 20.20 -3.33
C LEU A 193 -9.00 19.29 -4.54
N GLU A 194 -9.76 19.72 -5.56
CA GLU A 194 -9.92 18.99 -6.82
C GLU A 194 -8.58 18.89 -7.54
N ARG A 195 -7.86 20.01 -7.66
CA ARG A 195 -6.55 20.03 -8.29
C ARG A 195 -5.53 19.19 -7.53
N ILE A 196 -5.60 19.16 -6.20
CA ILE A 196 -4.70 18.32 -5.39
C ILE A 196 -4.99 16.85 -5.65
N ALA A 197 -6.25 16.43 -5.53
CA ALA A 197 -6.67 15.05 -5.75
C ALA A 197 -6.23 14.55 -7.13
N ASN A 198 -6.42 15.36 -8.18
CA ASN A 198 -6.04 15.02 -9.55
C ASN A 198 -4.52 14.90 -9.78
N ASN A 199 -3.68 15.46 -8.91
CA ASN A 199 -2.22 15.40 -9.02
C ASN A 199 -1.56 14.38 -8.09
N MET A 200 -2.30 13.72 -7.20
CA MET A 200 -1.74 12.70 -6.31
C MET A 200 -1.41 11.37 -7.02
N GLY A 201 -1.63 11.27 -8.34
CA GLY A 201 -1.35 10.05 -9.11
C GLY A 201 -2.40 8.94 -8.93
N TYR A 202 -3.35 9.12 -8.01
CA TYR A 202 -4.50 8.24 -7.83
C TYR A 202 -5.60 8.56 -8.83
N ILE A 203 -6.30 7.51 -9.24
CA ILE A 203 -7.12 7.53 -10.45
C ILE A 203 -8.48 8.21 -10.22
N GLU A 204 -9.03 8.17 -8.99
CA GLU A 204 -10.42 8.58 -8.71
C GLU A 204 -10.55 9.28 -7.35
N SER A 205 -11.34 10.36 -7.32
CA SER A 205 -11.70 11.09 -6.11
C SER A 205 -13.17 11.49 -6.10
N VAL A 206 -13.76 11.62 -4.91
CA VAL A 206 -15.12 12.11 -4.71
C VAL A 206 -15.15 13.25 -3.72
N ASN A 207 -16.12 14.16 -3.89
CA ASN A 207 -16.49 15.07 -2.81
C ASN A 207 -17.06 14.22 -1.68
N PHE A 208 -16.48 14.36 -0.49
CA PHE A 208 -16.83 13.55 0.66
C PHE A 208 -17.00 14.43 1.89
N ASN A 209 -18.05 14.18 2.64
CA ASN A 209 -18.28 14.78 3.95
C ASN A 209 -18.34 13.63 4.96
N ASN A 210 -17.41 13.65 5.91
CA ASN A 210 -17.28 12.60 6.92
C ASN A 210 -18.11 12.89 8.19
N GLY A 211 -19.07 13.82 8.12
CA GLY A 211 -19.86 14.32 9.24
C GLY A 211 -19.21 15.48 10.00
N ASN A 212 -17.89 15.55 10.02
CA ASN A 212 -17.12 16.51 10.81
C ASN A 212 -16.52 17.63 9.96
N CYS A 213 -16.01 17.29 8.77
CA CYS A 213 -15.43 18.22 7.82
C CYS A 213 -15.70 17.77 6.37
N ASN A 214 -15.61 18.74 5.45
CA ASN A 214 -15.73 18.47 4.01
C ASN A 214 -14.33 18.24 3.42
N GLY A 215 -14.24 17.40 2.40
CA GLY A 215 -12.99 17.15 1.72
C GLY A 215 -13.14 16.34 0.44
N LYS A 216 -12.01 15.77 0.02
CA LYS A 216 -11.90 14.81 -1.07
C LYS A 216 -11.50 13.47 -0.51
N LEU A 217 -12.30 12.45 -0.77
CA LEU A 217 -11.91 11.07 -0.51
C LEU A 217 -11.39 10.46 -1.82
N ILE A 218 -10.20 9.89 -1.75
CA ILE A 218 -9.45 9.34 -2.87
C ILE A 218 -9.17 7.88 -2.53
N CYS A 219 -9.27 6.98 -3.51
CA CYS A 219 -8.93 5.57 -3.33
C CYS A 219 -8.04 5.05 -4.45
N GLY A 220 -6.95 4.38 -4.07
CA GLY A 220 -5.97 3.76 -4.96
C GLY A 220 -5.73 2.29 -4.63
N GLU A 221 -5.34 1.51 -5.63
CA GLU A 221 -4.71 0.20 -5.41
C GLU A 221 -3.21 0.37 -5.62
N GLY A 222 -2.43 0.03 -4.60
CA GLY A 222 -0.98 0.00 -4.65
C GLY A 222 -0.47 -1.24 -5.35
N ILE A 223 0.69 -1.13 -5.98
CA ILE A 223 1.37 -2.21 -6.70
C ILE A 223 1.82 -3.38 -5.83
N ASP A 224 1.88 -3.16 -4.52
CA ASP A 224 2.26 -4.14 -3.52
C ASP A 224 1.03 -4.85 -2.91
N GLY A 225 -0.17 -4.66 -3.46
CA GLY A 225 -1.36 -5.33 -2.97
C GLY A 225 -2.01 -4.67 -1.77
N THR A 226 -1.91 -3.35 -1.66
CA THR A 226 -2.64 -2.56 -0.67
C THR A 226 -3.71 -1.70 -1.32
N TYR A 227 -4.79 -1.41 -0.62
CA TYR A 227 -5.65 -0.27 -0.96
C TYR A 227 -5.26 0.94 -0.10
N GLU A 228 -5.26 2.12 -0.69
CA GLU A 228 -4.95 3.37 0.00
C GLU A 228 -6.17 4.29 -0.08
N TYR A 229 -6.74 4.61 1.07
CA TYR A 229 -7.80 5.59 1.24
C TYR A 229 -7.18 6.89 1.74
N ILE A 230 -7.29 7.94 0.94
CA ILE A 230 -6.75 9.26 1.27
C ILE A 230 -7.91 10.23 1.42
N PHE A 231 -8.11 10.73 2.63
CA PHE A 231 -9.02 11.82 2.91
C PHE A 231 -8.25 13.13 3.03
N VAL A 232 -8.42 13.99 2.02
CA VAL A 232 -7.82 15.32 1.99
C VAL A 232 -8.86 16.34 2.40
N SER A 233 -8.60 17.07 3.47
CA SER A 233 -9.45 18.16 3.94
C SER A 233 -8.63 19.41 4.23
N LYS A 234 -9.31 20.55 4.29
CA LYS A 234 -8.71 21.88 4.38
C LYS A 234 -9.20 22.56 5.65
N GLY A 235 -8.26 22.93 6.51
CA GLY A 235 -8.49 23.81 7.64
C GLY A 235 -8.03 25.24 7.34
N THR A 236 -8.18 26.13 8.31
CA THR A 236 -7.70 27.51 8.21
C THR A 236 -6.18 27.60 8.09
N ARG A 237 -5.46 26.70 8.78
CA ARG A 237 -3.98 26.63 8.85
C ARG A 237 -3.31 25.91 7.67
N GLY A 238 -4.07 25.14 6.88
CA GLY A 238 -3.48 24.32 5.83
C GLY A 238 -4.32 23.12 5.41
N ILE A 239 -3.63 22.13 4.86
CA ILE A 239 -4.23 20.92 4.30
C ILE A 239 -3.83 19.73 5.14
N TYR A 240 -4.83 18.90 5.44
CA TYR A 240 -4.66 17.65 6.14
C TYR A 240 -4.89 16.52 5.15
N ASP A 241 -3.98 15.57 5.15
CA ASP A 241 -3.96 14.38 4.30
C ASP A 241 -3.91 13.16 5.23
N LEU A 242 -5.10 12.62 5.53
CA LEU A 242 -5.28 11.38 6.29
C LEU A 242 -5.22 10.21 5.31
N ARG A 243 -4.24 9.31 5.52
CA ARG A 243 -4.03 8.12 4.72
C ARG A 243 -4.29 6.88 5.56
N VAL A 244 -5.18 6.02 5.08
CA VAL A 244 -5.43 4.70 5.63
C VAL A 244 -5.07 3.69 4.54
N ILE A 245 -3.95 2.98 4.72
CA ILE A 245 -3.43 1.98 3.80
C ILE A 245 -3.77 0.61 4.38
N VAL A 246 -4.45 -0.23 3.60
CA VAL A 246 -4.98 -1.51 4.05
C VAL A 246 -4.51 -2.63 3.14
N ASP A 247 -4.38 -3.82 3.69
CA ASP A 247 -4.13 -5.01 2.87
C ASP A 247 -5.35 -5.30 1.97
N LYS A 248 -5.11 -5.69 0.72
CA LYS A 248 -6.15 -6.15 -0.21
C LYS A 248 -6.84 -7.43 0.27
N TYR A 249 -6.13 -8.29 0.99
CA TYR A 249 -6.63 -9.57 1.50
C TYR A 249 -7.17 -9.47 2.94
N LEU A 250 -7.47 -8.26 3.39
CA LEU A 250 -7.99 -8.00 4.73
C LEU A 250 -9.40 -8.57 4.92
N GLU A 251 -9.71 -9.04 6.12
CA GLU A 251 -11.06 -9.50 6.42
C GLU A 251 -12.08 -8.34 6.39
N PRO A 252 -13.35 -8.59 6.00
CA PRO A 252 -14.38 -7.55 5.98
C PRO A 252 -14.64 -6.87 7.34
N ILE A 253 -14.31 -7.53 8.46
CA ILE A 253 -14.45 -6.95 9.82
C ILE A 253 -13.68 -5.63 9.96
N TYR A 254 -12.60 -5.47 9.20
CA TYR A 254 -11.77 -4.28 9.26
C TYR A 254 -12.36 -3.09 8.49
N GLU A 255 -13.36 -3.30 7.62
CA GLU A 255 -14.06 -2.21 6.92
C GLU A 255 -14.67 -1.22 7.92
N GLY A 256 -15.28 -1.73 8.99
CA GLY A 256 -15.87 -0.89 10.04
C GLY A 256 -14.86 -0.04 10.79
N ILE A 257 -13.61 -0.51 10.93
CA ILE A 257 -12.53 0.23 11.58
C ILE A 257 -12.08 1.37 10.68
N ILE A 258 -11.89 1.08 9.38
CA ILE A 258 -11.49 2.07 8.39
C ILE A 258 -12.54 3.18 8.30
N ASP A 259 -13.82 2.79 8.21
CA ASP A 259 -14.95 3.70 8.23
C ASP A 259 -14.88 4.56 9.52
N HIS A 260 -14.76 3.95 10.70
CA HIS A 260 -14.70 4.67 11.97
C HIS A 260 -13.56 5.70 12.02
N ILE A 261 -12.36 5.34 11.57
CA ILE A 261 -11.20 6.25 11.53
C ILE A 261 -11.47 7.44 10.61
N ILE A 262 -11.97 7.20 9.40
CA ILE A 262 -12.20 8.28 8.42
C ILE A 262 -13.36 9.18 8.87
N TYR A 263 -14.43 8.60 9.44
CA TYR A 263 -15.58 9.35 9.96
C TYR A 263 -15.28 10.10 11.26
N SER A 264 -14.37 9.61 12.11
CA SER A 264 -13.96 10.30 13.35
C SER A 264 -12.99 11.44 13.12
N PHE A 265 -12.29 11.49 11.97
CA PHE A 265 -11.32 12.54 11.69
C PHE A 265 -11.98 13.92 11.71
N ASP A 266 -11.40 14.83 12.48
CA ASP A 266 -11.88 16.20 12.58
C ASP A 266 -10.74 17.22 12.62
N ILE A 267 -10.96 18.38 12.02
CA ILE A 267 -10.02 19.52 12.06
C ILE A 267 -10.55 20.51 13.10
N ILE A 268 -9.72 20.91 14.05
CA ILE A 268 -10.16 21.82 15.13
C ILE A 268 -10.45 23.22 14.56
N ASP A 269 -9.60 23.69 13.65
CA ASP A 269 -9.68 25.02 13.05
C ASP A 269 -10.33 24.97 11.64
N LYS A 270 -11.63 24.63 11.57
CA LYS A 270 -12.38 24.51 10.30
C LYS A 270 -12.64 25.88 9.65
N ILE A 271 -12.75 25.88 8.32
CA ILE A 271 -13.18 27.05 7.51
C ILE A 271 -14.71 27.14 7.50
#